data_AF-A0A1Q9CHS7-F1
#
_entry.id   AF-A0A1Q9CHS7-F1
#
_cell.length_a   1.000
_cell.length_b   1.000
_cell.length_c   1.000
_cell.angle_alpha   90.00
_cell.angle_beta   90.00
_cell.angle_gamma   90.00
#
_symmetry.space_group_name_H-M   'P 1'
#
loop_
_entity.id
_entity.type
_entity.pdbx_description
1 polymer ?
#
loop_
_entity_poly.entity_id
_entity_poly.type
_entity_poly.pdbx_seq_one_letter_code
_entity_poly.pdbx_strand_id
1 'polypeptide(L)'
;MPFGIVELSAEEQERQILAERKSKAAKACTQAISKATEKIKVATKVGQEQPTDGMGDHLLEAMIKDITAQALKVTEARAELQRAVDRDEVGDDVIAALTAACEKFDTIHKKFQNSSKPPKGEAKSKEPTEVQTTIYEGFEGDRKEVETTIPVLDPHELLDFLQTELKLICPLEKVREYWKHLREHGNPFALAFPGSDSHVPFTIYGDELTLGKDAKDKVTGIFLQLTLFKPRAARQGMWLLCAVQDAVMVHDNMKTLKPLLEHVVWSCNQAFEGRYPCVSKDGAPLRGLKAQKAGAEFAGGARFACCEYRGDWKWHEPHAETVANSRFEEVLLFMRCRGPLTLLKGFDISMVKFCSMHVCNLGLVHTASGGALTAFSRWFSGNEAAKRYLQLPWHYHRCYAARIGAEPQMAHLAKNSDNQVFLEMMDEEMSGGRI
;
A
#
# COMPACT_ATOMS: atom_id res chain seq x y z
N MET A 1 40.12 -7.06 79.75
CA MET A 1 41.20 -7.77 79.04
C MET A 1 41.32 -7.14 77.66
N PRO A 2 42.50 -6.66 77.24
CA PRO A 2 42.67 -6.14 75.89
C PRO A 2 42.65 -7.32 74.91
N PHE A 3 41.79 -7.26 73.89
CA PHE A 3 41.83 -8.20 72.77
C PHE A 3 43.13 -7.95 72.01
N GLY A 4 44.08 -8.88 72.12
CA GLY A 4 45.34 -8.80 71.38
C GLY A 4 45.04 -8.82 69.88
N ILE A 5 45.50 -7.79 69.17
CA ILE A 5 45.48 -7.76 67.71
C ILE A 5 46.49 -8.84 67.27
N VAL A 6 45.98 -9.93 66.72
CA VAL A 6 46.82 -10.95 66.09
C VAL A 6 47.21 -10.40 64.73
N GLU A 7 48.47 -9.96 64.58
CA GLU A 7 49.03 -9.65 63.26
C GLU A 7 49.09 -10.94 62.44
N LEU A 8 48.34 -10.97 61.34
CA LEU A 8 48.43 -12.03 60.34
C LEU A 8 49.83 -12.06 59.75
N SER A 9 50.39 -13.25 59.55
CA SER A 9 51.67 -13.43 58.87
C SER A 9 51.60 -12.88 57.43
N ALA A 10 52.75 -12.47 56.88
CA ALA A 10 52.81 -11.96 55.51
C ALA A 10 52.22 -12.94 54.47
N GLU A 11 52.40 -14.25 54.68
CA GLU A 11 51.80 -15.30 53.84
C GLU A 11 50.27 -15.34 53.95
N GLU A 12 49.70 -15.14 55.15
CA GLU A 12 48.25 -15.10 55.34
C GLU A 12 47.63 -13.84 54.72
N GLN A 13 48.32 -12.69 54.81
CA GLN A 13 47.90 -11.47 54.11
C GLN A 13 47.92 -11.65 52.60
N GLU A 14 48.95 -12.28 52.04
CA GLU A 14 49.04 -12.55 50.60
C GLU A 14 47.96 -13.54 50.13
N ARG A 15 47.68 -14.58 50.93
CA ARG A 15 46.56 -15.51 50.68
C ARG A 15 45.21 -14.81 50.74
N GLN A 16 45.01 -13.90 51.69
CA GLN A 16 43.77 -13.13 51.82
C GLN A 16 43.56 -12.18 50.63
N ILE A 17 44.61 -11.48 50.20
CA ILE A 17 44.59 -10.61 49.01
C ILE A 17 44.30 -11.44 47.75
N LEU A 18 44.92 -12.61 47.60
CA LEU A 18 44.67 -13.51 46.47
C LEU A 18 43.22 -14.02 46.48
N ALA A 19 42.69 -14.42 47.64
CA ALA A 19 41.31 -14.88 47.79
C ALA A 19 40.29 -13.77 47.47
N GLU A 20 40.55 -12.53 47.91
CA GLU A 20 39.71 -11.38 47.57
C GLU A 20 39.73 -11.06 46.08
N ARG A 21 40.91 -11.12 45.44
CA ARG A 21 41.04 -10.96 43.98
C ARG A 21 40.27 -12.03 43.22
N LYS A 22 40.41 -13.31 43.61
CA LYS A 22 39.64 -14.42 43.01
C LYS A 22 38.14 -14.25 43.18
N SER A 23 37.69 -13.86 44.38
CA SER A 23 36.27 -13.59 44.67
C SER A 23 35.70 -12.45 43.82
N LYS A 24 36.47 -11.35 43.66
CA LYS A 24 36.08 -10.22 42.83
C LYS A 24 36.04 -10.59 41.34
N ALA A 25 37.01 -11.34 40.85
CA ALA A 25 37.06 -11.85 39.47
C ALA A 25 35.88 -12.80 39.18
N ALA A 26 35.55 -13.71 40.10
CA ALA A 26 34.41 -14.61 39.96
C ALA A 26 33.06 -13.87 39.87
N LYS A 27 32.87 -12.82 40.69
CA LYS A 27 31.68 -11.97 40.63
C LYS A 27 31.58 -11.19 39.31
N ALA A 28 32.68 -10.60 38.86
CA ALA A 28 32.75 -9.88 37.59
C ALA A 28 32.45 -10.82 36.40
N CYS A 29 33.02 -12.02 36.42
CA CYS A 29 32.77 -13.05 35.42
C CYS A 29 31.30 -13.47 35.36
N THR A 30 30.69 -13.77 36.52
CA THR A 30 29.27 -14.12 36.62
C THR A 30 28.37 -13.01 36.05
N GLN A 31 28.67 -11.75 36.37
CA GLN A 31 27.93 -10.60 35.85
C GLN A 31 28.09 -10.47 34.32
N ALA A 32 29.29 -10.66 33.78
CA ALA A 32 29.56 -10.57 32.35
C ALA A 32 28.87 -11.70 31.56
N ILE A 33 28.91 -12.93 32.07
CA ILE A 33 28.20 -14.10 31.49
C ILE A 33 26.68 -13.87 31.47
N SER A 34 26.12 -13.34 32.56
CA SER A 34 24.69 -13.02 32.65
C SER A 34 24.30 -11.97 31.61
N LYS A 35 25.06 -10.87 31.52
CA LYS A 35 24.82 -9.80 30.53
C LYS A 35 24.89 -10.35 29.10
N ALA A 36 25.89 -11.16 28.78
CA ALA A 36 26.06 -11.79 27.47
C ALA A 36 24.87 -12.70 27.09
N THR A 37 24.37 -13.48 28.05
CA THR A 37 23.23 -14.39 27.84
C THR A 37 21.96 -13.62 27.46
N GLU A 38 21.69 -12.50 28.12
CA GLU A 38 20.54 -11.64 27.77
C GLU A 38 20.68 -11.02 26.37
N LYS A 39 21.89 -10.64 25.95
CA LYS A 39 22.12 -10.12 24.58
C LYS A 39 21.87 -11.17 23.52
N ILE A 40 22.30 -12.41 23.75
CA ILE A 40 22.05 -13.53 22.84
C ILE A 40 20.54 -13.77 22.70
N LYS A 41 19.79 -13.80 23.81
CA LYS A 41 18.31 -13.95 23.76
C LYS A 41 17.65 -12.86 22.91
N VAL A 42 18.06 -11.60 23.09
CA VAL A 42 17.55 -10.47 22.30
C VAL A 42 17.86 -10.65 20.82
N ALA A 43 19.10 -11.01 20.48
CA ALA A 43 19.52 -11.23 19.10
C ALA A 43 18.74 -12.38 18.44
N THR A 44 18.54 -13.49 19.15
CA THR A 44 17.74 -14.62 18.65
C THR A 44 16.30 -14.20 18.35
N LYS A 45 15.70 -13.37 19.23
CA LYS A 45 14.35 -12.85 18.99
C LYS A 45 14.30 -11.95 17.75
N VAL A 46 15.28 -11.07 17.58
CA VAL A 46 15.39 -10.21 16.38
C VAL A 46 15.61 -11.04 15.11
N GLY A 47 16.43 -12.08 15.15
CA GLY A 47 16.65 -12.97 14.00
C GLY A 47 15.44 -13.84 13.63
N GLN A 48 14.47 -14.00 14.55
CA GLN A 48 13.19 -14.67 14.28
C GLN A 48 12.16 -13.72 13.66
N GLU A 49 12.39 -12.40 13.69
CA GLU A 49 11.54 -11.44 12.99
C GLU A 49 11.78 -11.61 11.48
N GLN A 50 10.78 -12.15 10.77
CA GLN A 50 10.87 -12.28 9.32
C GLN A 50 10.81 -10.88 8.69
N PRO A 51 11.72 -10.55 7.75
CA PRO A 51 11.63 -9.31 6.99
C PRO A 51 10.27 -9.25 6.28
N THR A 52 9.63 -8.08 6.30
CA THR A 52 8.27 -7.90 5.76
C THR A 52 8.36 -7.29 4.37
N ASP A 53 8.24 -8.11 3.32
CA ASP A 53 8.32 -7.73 1.89
C ASP A 53 7.95 -6.25 1.60
N GLY A 54 8.96 -5.39 1.64
CA GLY A 54 8.82 -3.93 1.66
C GLY A 54 10.12 -3.20 1.35
N MET A 55 10.02 -1.92 0.95
CA MET A 55 11.14 -1.10 0.44
C MET A 55 12.27 -0.81 1.46
N GLY A 56 12.25 -1.41 2.65
CA GLY A 56 13.32 -1.32 3.66
C GLY A 56 14.00 -2.65 3.99
N ASP A 57 13.62 -3.76 3.33
CA ASP A 57 14.05 -5.10 3.77
C ASP A 57 15.54 -5.33 3.66
N HIS A 58 16.18 -4.85 2.59
CA HIS A 58 17.64 -4.98 2.44
C HIS A 58 18.41 -4.28 3.58
N LEU A 59 17.89 -3.15 4.09
CA LEU A 59 18.48 -2.43 5.22
C LEU A 59 18.21 -3.19 6.52
N LEU A 60 16.97 -3.66 6.72
CA LEU A 60 16.60 -4.44 7.89
C LEU A 60 17.38 -5.76 7.96
N GLU A 61 17.51 -6.47 6.84
CA GLU A 61 18.27 -7.70 6.69
C GLU A 61 19.76 -7.48 6.97
N ALA A 62 20.35 -6.40 6.44
CA ALA A 62 21.72 -6.03 6.75
C ALA A 62 21.92 -5.76 8.26
N MET A 63 20.95 -5.09 8.89
CA MET A 63 20.99 -4.80 10.33
C MET A 63 20.79 -6.07 11.18
N ILE A 64 19.89 -6.97 10.78
CA ILE A 64 19.71 -8.29 11.41
C ILE A 64 21.01 -9.07 11.31
N LYS A 65 21.62 -9.12 10.12
CA LYS A 65 22.90 -9.80 9.89
C LYS A 65 24.03 -9.25 10.78
N ASP A 66 24.11 -7.94 10.93
CA ASP A 66 25.09 -7.29 11.82
C ASP A 66 24.85 -7.64 13.30
N ILE A 67 23.58 -7.64 13.76
CA ILE A 67 23.22 -8.04 15.12
C ILE A 67 23.58 -9.50 15.37
N THR A 68 23.23 -10.40 14.45
CA THR A 68 23.55 -11.82 14.54
C THR A 68 25.07 -12.06 14.55
N ALA A 69 25.83 -11.34 13.72
CA ALA A 69 27.29 -11.43 13.70
C ALA A 69 27.94 -10.95 15.01
N GLN A 70 27.41 -9.89 15.65
CA GLN A 70 27.90 -9.48 16.97
C GLN A 70 27.48 -10.45 18.08
N ALA A 71 26.27 -11.01 18.01
CA ALA A 71 25.81 -12.02 18.97
C ALA A 71 26.70 -13.27 18.94
N LEU A 72 27.18 -13.68 17.75
CA LEU A 72 28.16 -14.75 17.62
C LEU A 72 29.46 -14.43 18.34
N LYS A 73 30.01 -13.21 18.17
CA LYS A 73 31.24 -12.77 18.87
C LYS A 73 31.07 -12.75 20.39
N VAL A 74 29.91 -12.29 20.89
CA VAL A 74 29.59 -12.34 22.32
C VAL A 74 29.51 -13.79 22.81
N THR A 75 28.98 -14.71 22.00
CA THR A 75 28.90 -16.14 22.31
C THR A 75 30.28 -16.77 22.40
N GLU A 76 31.17 -16.48 21.44
CA GLU A 76 32.55 -16.96 21.42
C GLU A 76 33.34 -16.45 22.63
N ALA A 77 33.29 -15.14 22.91
CA ALA A 77 33.96 -14.53 24.06
C ALA A 77 33.44 -15.09 25.40
N ARG A 78 32.14 -15.37 25.50
CA ARG A 78 31.53 -16.02 26.68
C ARG A 78 32.07 -17.44 26.86
N ALA A 79 32.18 -18.22 25.78
CA ALA A 79 32.69 -19.59 25.83
C ALA A 79 34.18 -19.64 26.20
N GLU A 80 34.96 -18.64 25.77
CA GLU A 80 36.35 -18.47 26.19
C GLU A 80 36.47 -18.13 27.68
N LEU A 81 35.70 -17.17 28.17
CA LEU A 81 35.67 -16.83 29.59
C LEU A 81 35.24 -18.01 30.47
N GLN A 82 34.23 -18.78 30.05
CA GLN A 82 33.82 -19.98 30.77
C GLN A 82 34.95 -21.01 30.87
N ARG A 83 35.68 -21.25 29.78
CA ARG A 83 36.84 -22.15 29.79
C ARG A 83 37.95 -21.64 30.72
N ALA A 84 38.17 -20.33 30.79
CA ALA A 84 39.13 -19.73 31.72
C ALA A 84 38.70 -19.90 33.19
N VAL A 85 37.41 -19.76 33.49
CA VAL A 85 36.85 -20.05 34.82
C VAL A 85 37.05 -21.51 35.20
N ASP A 86 36.74 -22.44 34.29
CA ASP A 86 36.83 -23.88 34.54
C ASP A 86 38.29 -24.31 34.82
N ARG A 87 39.27 -23.56 34.32
CA ARG A 87 40.71 -23.76 34.57
C ARG A 87 41.28 -22.93 35.74
N ASP A 88 40.49 -22.08 36.37
CA ASP A 88 40.95 -21.08 37.36
C ASP A 88 42.02 -20.11 36.80
N GLU A 89 41.96 -19.84 35.49
CA GLU A 89 42.89 -19.00 34.71
C GLU A 89 42.21 -17.70 34.23
N VAL A 90 41.36 -17.10 35.05
CA VAL A 90 40.62 -15.89 34.64
C VAL A 90 41.55 -14.68 34.62
N GLY A 91 42.00 -14.32 33.42
CA GLY A 91 42.74 -13.08 33.16
C GLY A 91 41.83 -11.87 32.99
N ASP A 92 42.33 -10.69 33.37
CA ASP A 92 41.63 -9.40 33.19
C ASP A 92 41.39 -9.08 31.70
N ASP A 93 42.24 -9.59 30.81
CA ASP A 93 42.15 -9.47 29.35
C ASP A 93 40.91 -10.18 28.80
N VAL A 94 40.59 -11.38 29.29
CA VAL A 94 39.40 -12.15 28.85
C VAL A 94 38.11 -11.45 29.31
N ILE A 95 38.10 -10.90 30.52
CA ILE A 95 36.97 -10.10 31.04
C ILE A 95 36.80 -8.82 30.21
N ALA A 96 37.89 -8.13 29.88
CA ALA A 96 37.87 -6.92 29.07
C ALA A 96 37.35 -7.20 27.64
N ALA A 97 37.76 -8.31 27.02
CA ALA A 97 37.29 -8.71 25.70
C ALA A 97 35.78 -8.96 25.66
N LEU A 98 35.23 -9.71 26.63
CA LEU A 98 33.78 -9.94 26.72
C LEU A 98 33.01 -8.65 26.98
N THR A 99 33.54 -7.77 27.84
CA THR A 99 32.93 -6.46 28.14
C THR A 99 32.85 -5.60 26.89
N ALA A 100 33.95 -5.48 26.15
CA ALA A 100 34.01 -4.73 24.88
C ALA A 100 33.05 -5.31 23.82
N ALA A 101 32.93 -6.64 23.73
CA ALA A 101 31.97 -7.28 22.83
C ALA A 101 30.52 -6.94 23.19
N CYS A 102 30.17 -6.95 24.49
CA CYS A 102 28.84 -6.56 24.96
C CYS A 102 28.51 -5.09 24.69
N GLU A 103 29.46 -4.17 24.87
CA GLU A 103 29.28 -2.73 24.59
C GLU A 103 29.06 -2.45 23.10
N LYS A 104 29.79 -3.16 22.25
CA LYS A 104 29.62 -3.08 20.79
C LYS A 104 28.24 -3.59 20.37
N PHE A 105 27.78 -4.70 20.94
CA PHE A 105 26.42 -5.20 20.74
C PHE A 105 25.37 -4.16 21.18
N ASP A 106 25.52 -3.56 22.36
CA ASP A 106 24.59 -2.56 22.89
C ASP A 106 24.49 -1.33 21.98
N THR A 107 25.62 -0.89 21.43
CA THR A 107 25.67 0.23 20.48
C THR A 107 24.89 -0.07 19.21
N ILE A 108 25.08 -1.26 18.63
CA ILE A 108 24.40 -1.68 17.39
C ILE A 108 22.91 -1.93 17.65
N HIS A 109 22.56 -2.62 18.73
CA HIS A 109 21.17 -2.87 19.11
C HIS A 109 20.42 -1.57 19.43
N LYS A 110 21.06 -0.58 20.07
CA LYS A 110 20.45 0.74 20.29
C LYS A 110 20.19 1.48 18.98
N LYS A 111 21.12 1.39 18.00
CA LYS A 111 20.88 1.92 16.65
C LYS A 111 19.69 1.23 15.99
N PHE A 112 19.59 -0.10 16.09
CA PHE A 112 18.46 -0.87 15.59
C PHE A 112 17.13 -0.49 16.25
N GLN A 113 17.08 -0.36 17.57
CA GLN A 113 15.88 0.10 18.25
C GLN A 113 15.48 1.53 17.87
N ASN A 114 16.45 2.39 17.56
CA ASN A 114 16.18 3.76 17.18
C ASN A 114 15.73 3.87 15.72
N SER A 115 16.19 2.98 14.84
CA SER A 115 15.74 2.93 13.44
C SER A 115 14.41 2.21 13.28
N SER A 116 14.08 1.26 14.17
CA SER A 116 12.78 0.56 14.16
C SER A 116 11.67 1.31 14.87
N LYS A 117 12.01 2.23 15.78
CA LYS A 117 11.02 3.13 16.36
C LYS A 117 10.57 4.13 15.30
N PRO A 118 9.25 4.30 15.09
CA PRO A 118 8.77 5.41 14.28
C PRO A 118 9.36 6.72 14.83
N PRO A 119 9.74 7.67 13.95
CA PRO A 119 10.39 8.91 14.36
C PRO A 119 9.60 9.56 15.49
N LYS A 120 10.27 9.84 16.62
CA LYS A 120 9.67 10.40 17.85
C LYS A 120 9.21 11.86 17.72
N GLY A 121 9.17 12.42 16.52
CA GLY A 121 8.40 13.63 16.31
C GLY A 121 6.93 13.23 16.30
N GLU A 122 6.09 13.88 17.10
CA GLU A 122 4.67 13.94 16.77
C GLU A 122 4.62 14.38 15.31
N ALA A 123 4.29 13.46 14.40
CA ALA A 123 4.04 13.80 13.02
C ALA A 123 2.93 14.84 13.11
N LYS A 124 3.29 16.10 12.93
CA LYS A 124 2.34 17.20 13.07
C LYS A 124 1.27 16.90 12.05
N SER A 125 0.08 16.56 12.52
CA SER A 125 -1.04 16.24 11.65
C SER A 125 -1.17 17.40 10.67
N LYS A 126 -0.99 17.13 9.37
CA LYS A 126 -1.20 18.16 8.37
C LYS A 126 -2.66 18.58 8.46
N GLU A 127 -2.90 19.87 8.65
CA GLU A 127 -4.26 20.39 8.71
C GLU A 127 -4.92 20.19 7.34
N PRO A 128 -6.11 19.56 7.29
CA PRO A 128 -6.84 19.40 6.04
C PRO A 128 -7.27 20.77 5.48
N THR A 129 -7.47 20.82 4.16
CA THR A 129 -8.04 22.00 3.52
C THR A 129 -9.57 21.92 3.62
N GLU A 130 -10.19 22.94 4.19
CA GLU A 130 -11.65 23.07 4.25
C GLU A 130 -12.20 23.43 2.85
N VAL A 131 -12.95 22.52 2.24
CA VAL A 131 -13.54 22.73 0.91
C VAL A 131 -15.03 23.03 1.05
N GLN A 132 -15.47 24.17 0.53
CA GLN A 132 -16.88 24.55 0.53
C GLN A 132 -17.71 23.62 -0.35
N THR A 133 -18.88 23.22 0.16
CA THR A 133 -19.80 22.33 -0.52
C THR A 133 -21.21 22.42 0.05
N THR A 134 -22.20 21.89 -0.68
CA THR A 134 -23.58 21.82 -0.21
C THR A 134 -23.90 20.43 0.38
N ILE A 135 -24.59 20.37 1.51
CA ILE A 135 -25.14 19.14 2.13
C ILE A 135 -26.61 19.32 2.51
N TYR A 136 -27.30 18.23 2.85
CA TYR A 136 -28.57 18.29 3.56
C TYR A 136 -28.36 18.36 5.08
N GLU A 137 -29.07 19.27 5.71
CA GLU A 137 -29.26 19.33 7.17
C GLU A 137 -30.72 19.03 7.53
N GLY A 138 -30.94 18.32 8.64
CA GLY A 138 -32.28 17.96 9.14
C GLY A 138 -32.65 16.48 8.96
N PHE A 139 -33.83 16.11 9.44
CA PHE A 139 -34.37 14.74 9.35
C PHE A 139 -35.08 14.49 8.02
N GLU A 140 -35.30 13.22 7.69
CA GLU A 140 -36.04 12.80 6.50
C GLU A 140 -37.46 13.40 6.49
N GLY A 141 -37.71 14.30 5.53
CA GLY A 141 -38.97 15.08 5.42
C GLY A 141 -38.77 16.61 5.53
N ASP A 142 -37.76 17.07 6.28
CA ASP A 142 -37.47 18.48 6.54
C ASP A 142 -36.06 18.90 6.11
N ARG A 143 -35.43 18.12 5.21
CA ARG A 143 -34.06 18.37 4.76
C ARG A 143 -33.95 19.72 4.06
N LYS A 144 -32.97 20.52 4.47
CA LYS A 144 -32.61 21.79 3.84
C LYS A 144 -31.21 21.70 3.27
N GLU A 145 -31.03 22.18 2.05
CA GLU A 145 -29.69 22.37 1.49
C GLU A 145 -29.00 23.49 2.26
N VAL A 146 -27.81 23.20 2.78
CA VAL A 146 -26.97 24.17 3.49
C VAL A 146 -25.55 24.13 2.94
N GLU A 147 -24.95 25.31 2.81
CA GLU A 147 -23.53 25.44 2.50
C GLU A 147 -22.70 25.13 3.75
N THR A 148 -21.70 24.27 3.58
CA THR A 148 -20.80 23.84 4.65
C THR A 148 -19.38 23.70 4.12
N THR A 149 -18.43 23.33 4.97
CA THR A 149 -17.11 22.89 4.55
C THR A 149 -16.87 21.44 4.93
N ILE A 150 -16.12 20.72 4.09
CA ILE A 150 -15.65 19.37 4.38
C ILE A 150 -14.12 19.37 4.32
N PRO A 151 -13.45 18.79 5.34
CA PRO A 151 -12.00 18.69 5.34
C PRO A 151 -11.52 17.72 4.27
N VAL A 152 -10.60 18.17 3.43
CA VAL A 152 -9.94 17.37 2.39
C VAL A 152 -8.43 17.41 2.57
N LEU A 153 -7.80 16.25 2.69
CA LEU A 153 -6.36 16.12 2.61
C LEU A 153 -5.93 16.24 1.14
N ASP A 154 -5.04 17.19 0.87
CA ASP A 154 -4.54 17.46 -0.47
C ASP A 154 -3.66 16.29 -0.98
N PRO A 155 -4.00 15.63 -2.10
CA PRO A 155 -3.15 14.62 -2.73
C PRO A 155 -1.67 14.97 -2.81
N HIS A 156 -1.30 16.16 -3.29
CA HIS A 156 0.10 16.56 -3.34
C HIS A 156 0.70 16.62 -1.93
N GLU A 157 0.10 17.30 -0.95
CA GLU A 157 0.66 17.36 0.40
C GLU A 157 0.78 15.98 1.07
N LEU A 158 -0.18 15.09 0.84
CA LEU A 158 -0.15 13.72 1.34
C LEU A 158 1.03 12.95 0.72
N LEU A 159 1.17 12.96 -0.60
CA LEU A 159 2.27 12.29 -1.29
C LEU A 159 3.66 12.80 -0.81
N ASP A 160 3.75 14.09 -0.44
CA ASP A 160 4.99 14.72 0.08
C ASP A 160 5.33 14.08 1.41
N PHE A 161 4.32 13.98 2.27
CA PHE A 161 4.43 13.39 3.59
C PHE A 161 4.83 11.92 3.49
N LEU A 162 4.18 11.15 2.61
CA LEU A 162 4.49 9.74 2.40
C LEU A 162 5.95 9.56 1.98
N GLN A 163 6.46 10.37 1.05
CA GLN A 163 7.83 10.21 0.55
C GLN A 163 8.90 10.83 1.49
N THR A 164 8.65 12.02 2.02
CA THR A 164 9.66 12.78 2.79
C THR A 164 9.69 12.40 4.27
N GLU A 165 8.53 12.20 4.89
CA GLU A 165 8.43 11.88 6.31
C GLU A 165 8.37 10.37 6.54
N LEU A 166 7.49 9.66 5.82
CA LEU A 166 7.36 8.20 5.96
C LEU A 166 8.36 7.39 5.13
N LYS A 167 9.16 8.05 4.28
CA LYS A 167 10.17 7.42 3.41
C LYS A 167 9.61 6.31 2.51
N LEU A 168 8.35 6.42 2.13
CA LEU A 168 7.71 5.55 1.13
C LEU A 168 8.13 5.98 -0.28
N ILE A 169 9.38 5.64 -0.64
CA ILE A 169 10.00 6.04 -1.91
C ILE A 169 9.86 4.90 -2.92
N CYS A 170 9.09 5.09 -3.99
CA CYS A 170 9.06 4.12 -5.09
C CYS A 170 10.40 4.12 -5.87
N PRO A 171 11.11 2.98 -6.01
CA PRO A 171 12.34 2.92 -6.78
C PRO A 171 12.10 3.38 -8.22
N LEU A 172 12.91 4.33 -8.68
CA LEU A 172 12.73 4.96 -9.99
C LEU A 172 12.87 3.95 -11.13
N GLU A 173 13.67 2.89 -10.95
CA GLU A 173 13.76 1.79 -11.92
C GLU A 173 12.40 1.11 -12.12
N LYS A 174 11.64 0.89 -11.04
CA LYS A 174 10.30 0.28 -11.10
C LYS A 174 9.26 1.19 -11.73
N VAL A 175 9.37 2.49 -11.50
CA VAL A 175 8.52 3.49 -12.17
C VAL A 175 8.77 3.47 -13.68
N ARG A 176 10.05 3.48 -14.09
CA ARG A 176 10.42 3.41 -15.52
C ARG A 176 10.00 2.08 -16.16
N GLU A 177 10.18 0.96 -15.46
CA GLU A 177 9.74 -0.36 -15.91
C GLU A 177 8.23 -0.38 -16.16
N TYR A 178 7.43 0.20 -15.26
CA TYR A 178 5.98 0.33 -15.42
C TYR A 178 5.60 1.08 -16.70
N TRP A 179 6.16 2.27 -16.90
CA TRP A 179 5.85 3.08 -18.08
C TRP A 179 6.33 2.43 -19.38
N LYS A 180 7.55 1.89 -19.38
CA LYS A 180 8.11 1.15 -20.50
C LYS A 180 7.22 -0.04 -20.88
N HIS A 181 6.84 -0.86 -19.91
CA HIS A 181 5.97 -2.01 -20.13
C HIS A 181 4.65 -1.61 -20.79
N LEU A 182 3.98 -0.57 -20.28
CA LEU A 182 2.71 -0.12 -20.87
C LEU A 182 2.87 0.35 -22.32
N ARG A 183 3.94 1.07 -22.64
CA ARG A 183 4.19 1.56 -24.02
C ARG A 183 4.57 0.44 -24.97
N GLU A 184 5.42 -0.50 -24.54
CA GLU A 184 5.81 -1.66 -25.35
C GLU A 184 4.61 -2.55 -25.71
N HIS A 185 3.57 -2.56 -24.86
CA HIS A 185 2.32 -3.29 -25.11
C HIS A 185 1.25 -2.43 -25.79
N GLY A 186 1.62 -1.28 -26.35
CA GLY A 186 0.72 -0.44 -27.14
C GLY A 186 -0.42 0.19 -26.34
N ASN A 187 -0.27 0.36 -25.03
CA ASN A 187 -1.33 0.94 -24.20
C ASN A 187 -1.59 2.41 -24.60
N PRO A 188 -2.80 2.78 -25.09
CA PRO A 188 -3.04 4.11 -25.63
C PRO A 188 -2.83 5.24 -24.62
N PHE A 189 -3.19 5.02 -23.36
CA PHE A 189 -2.97 5.97 -22.26
C PHE A 189 -1.47 6.25 -22.08
N ALA A 190 -0.63 5.23 -21.99
CA ALA A 190 0.81 5.41 -21.78
C ALA A 190 1.55 6.00 -23.00
N LEU A 191 1.03 5.78 -24.21
CA LEU A 191 1.55 6.37 -25.44
C LEU A 191 1.19 7.86 -25.58
N ALA A 192 0.00 8.26 -25.11
CA ALA A 192 -0.46 9.65 -25.11
C ALA A 192 -0.04 10.44 -23.85
N PHE A 193 0.51 9.76 -22.84
CA PHE A 193 0.83 10.35 -21.55
C PHE A 193 1.82 11.53 -21.69
N PRO A 194 1.47 12.75 -21.23
CA PRO A 194 2.31 13.93 -21.41
C PRO A 194 3.51 13.98 -20.44
N GLY A 195 3.49 13.17 -19.38
CA GLY A 195 4.57 13.12 -18.40
C GLY A 195 5.73 12.23 -18.82
N SER A 196 6.85 12.37 -18.12
CA SER A 196 8.02 11.49 -18.25
C SER A 196 7.83 10.14 -17.58
N ASP A 197 8.68 9.19 -17.94
CA ASP A 197 8.78 7.83 -17.38
C ASP A 197 9.25 7.81 -15.91
N SER A 198 9.43 8.98 -15.31
CA SER A 198 9.77 9.18 -13.90
C SER A 198 8.58 9.61 -13.05
N HIS A 199 7.38 9.77 -13.63
CA HIS A 199 6.19 10.09 -12.85
C HIS A 199 5.74 8.86 -12.07
N VAL A 200 5.73 8.94 -10.74
CA VAL A 200 5.28 7.86 -9.86
C VAL A 200 3.76 7.69 -10.03
N PRO A 201 3.28 6.53 -10.50
CA PRO A 201 1.86 6.33 -10.72
C PRO A 201 1.13 6.14 -9.38
N PHE A 202 -0.02 6.80 -9.24
CA PHE A 202 -0.97 6.60 -8.15
C PHE A 202 -2.41 6.53 -8.69
N THR A 203 -3.31 6.12 -7.82
CA THR A 203 -4.71 5.84 -8.09
C THR A 203 -5.58 6.63 -7.11
N ILE A 204 -6.67 7.21 -7.60
CA ILE A 204 -7.76 7.71 -6.75
C ILE A 204 -8.88 6.68 -6.72
N TYR A 205 -9.37 6.37 -5.52
CA TYR A 205 -10.38 5.35 -5.28
C TYR A 205 -11.56 5.93 -4.50
N GLY A 206 -12.80 5.73 -4.94
CA GLY A 206 -14.00 6.06 -4.17
C GLY A 206 -14.71 4.80 -3.69
N ASP A 207 -15.03 4.71 -2.40
CA ASP A 207 -15.70 3.54 -1.83
C ASP A 207 -16.76 3.93 -0.79
N GLU A 208 -17.78 3.10 -0.62
CA GLU A 208 -18.78 3.26 0.43
C GLU A 208 -18.45 2.33 1.61
N LEU A 209 -18.26 2.91 2.79
CA LEU A 209 -18.18 2.16 4.03
C LEU A 209 -19.54 2.16 4.71
N THR A 210 -20.08 0.97 4.95
CA THR A 210 -21.26 0.81 5.80
C THR A 210 -20.83 0.75 7.27
N LEU A 211 -21.38 1.64 8.09
CA LEU A 211 -21.16 1.77 9.52
C LEU A 211 -22.33 1.16 10.31
N GLY A 212 -22.00 0.61 11.48
CA GLY A 212 -22.98 0.05 12.41
C GLY A 212 -23.46 -1.37 12.07
N LYS A 213 -24.14 -2.00 13.03
CA LYS A 213 -24.67 -3.37 12.88
C LYS A 213 -25.86 -3.44 11.93
N ASP A 214 -26.63 -2.36 11.86
CA ASP A 214 -27.88 -2.31 11.10
C ASP A 214 -27.67 -1.91 9.63
N ALA A 215 -26.43 -1.64 9.23
CA ALA A 215 -26.06 -1.24 7.87
C ALA A 215 -26.78 0.01 7.32
N LYS A 216 -27.33 0.85 8.21
CA LYS A 216 -28.10 2.05 7.85
C LYS A 216 -27.22 3.25 7.57
N ASP A 217 -26.11 3.38 8.29
CA ASP A 217 -25.19 4.49 8.11
C ASP A 217 -24.18 4.14 7.02
N LYS A 218 -24.15 4.93 5.97
CA LYS A 218 -23.16 4.79 4.90
C LYS A 218 -22.32 6.04 4.80
N VAL A 219 -21.04 5.84 4.54
CA VAL A 219 -20.06 6.91 4.39
C VAL A 219 -19.26 6.65 3.13
N THR A 220 -19.37 7.55 2.17
CA THR A 220 -18.52 7.58 0.99
C THR A 220 -17.16 8.15 1.36
N GLY A 221 -16.10 7.37 1.15
CA GLY A 221 -14.71 7.78 1.32
C GLY A 221 -14.01 7.95 -0.03
N ILE A 222 -13.18 8.99 -0.15
CA ILE A 222 -12.26 9.17 -1.26
C ILE A 222 -10.85 8.85 -0.76
N PHE A 223 -10.14 7.97 -1.45
CA PHE A 223 -8.84 7.46 -1.06
C PHE A 223 -7.80 7.71 -2.15
N LEU A 224 -6.56 7.88 -1.73
CA LEU A 224 -5.37 7.80 -2.57
C LEU A 224 -4.69 6.46 -2.34
N GLN A 225 -4.19 5.86 -3.42
CA GLN A 225 -3.39 4.62 -3.37
C GLN A 225 -2.17 4.75 -4.29
N LEU A 226 -0.99 4.38 -3.80
CA LEU A 226 0.23 4.32 -4.61
C LEU A 226 0.23 3.05 -5.45
N THR A 227 0.18 3.15 -6.78
CA THR A 227 -0.08 2.01 -7.68
C THR A 227 1.00 0.94 -7.62
N LEU A 228 2.26 1.35 -7.46
CA LEU A 228 3.42 0.46 -7.37
C LEU A 228 3.78 0.05 -5.95
N PHE A 229 3.08 0.58 -4.94
CA PHE A 229 3.29 0.22 -3.56
C PHE A 229 2.18 -0.75 -3.11
N LYS A 230 2.56 -2.01 -2.91
CA LYS A 230 1.64 -3.07 -2.48
C LYS A 230 2.07 -3.55 -1.10
N PRO A 231 1.61 -2.91 -0.02
CA PRO A 231 1.88 -3.41 1.32
C PRO A 231 1.16 -4.75 1.52
N ARG A 232 1.67 -5.56 2.45
CA ARG A 232 1.12 -6.89 2.75
C ARG A 232 -0.36 -6.88 3.10
N ALA A 233 -0.81 -5.87 3.84
CA ALA A 233 -2.24 -5.63 4.06
C ALA A 233 -2.72 -4.53 3.11
N ALA A 234 -3.71 -4.83 2.26
CA ALA A 234 -4.26 -3.87 1.28
C ALA A 234 -4.69 -2.54 1.92
N ARG A 235 -5.20 -2.58 3.15
CA ARG A 235 -5.60 -1.39 3.94
C ARG A 235 -4.45 -0.44 4.24
N GLN A 236 -3.21 -0.92 4.26
CA GLN A 236 -2.02 -0.08 4.50
C GLN A 236 -1.58 0.68 3.24
N GLY A 237 -2.21 0.42 2.08
CA GLY A 237 -1.89 1.07 0.81
C GLY A 237 -2.92 2.11 0.38
N MET A 238 -3.92 2.40 1.23
CA MET A 238 -4.98 3.36 0.95
C MET A 238 -4.99 4.43 2.03
N TRP A 239 -4.99 5.69 1.61
CA TRP A 239 -5.00 6.86 2.48
C TRP A 239 -6.27 7.66 2.21
N LEU A 240 -7.09 7.84 3.25
CA LEU A 240 -8.33 8.61 3.17
C LEU A 240 -8.01 10.09 2.90
N LEU A 241 -8.60 10.66 1.86
CA LEU A 241 -8.51 12.08 1.52
C LEU A 241 -9.64 12.87 2.18
N CYS A 242 -10.87 12.37 2.04
CA CYS A 242 -12.04 12.92 2.71
C CYS A 242 -13.13 11.83 2.82
N ALA A 243 -14.09 12.05 3.71
CA ALA A 243 -15.24 11.19 3.89
C ALA A 243 -16.49 12.03 4.08
N VAL A 244 -17.61 11.56 3.52
CA VAL A 244 -18.89 12.24 3.57
C VAL A 244 -19.97 11.20 3.86
N GLN A 245 -20.84 11.47 4.83
CA GLN A 245 -21.96 10.58 5.12
C GLN A 245 -22.99 10.65 4.00
N ASP A 246 -23.39 9.50 3.45
CA ASP A 246 -24.32 9.44 2.32
C ASP A 246 -25.67 10.08 2.68
N ALA A 247 -26.09 9.97 3.95
CA ALA A 247 -27.35 10.52 4.43
C ALA A 247 -27.45 12.06 4.30
N VAL A 248 -26.31 12.76 4.28
CA VAL A 248 -26.24 14.22 4.14
C VAL A 248 -25.90 14.68 2.73
N MET A 249 -25.64 13.77 1.79
CA MET A 249 -25.41 14.16 0.40
C MET A 249 -26.69 14.65 -0.25
N VAL A 250 -26.59 15.72 -1.04
CA VAL A 250 -27.72 16.23 -1.84
C VAL A 250 -28.12 15.18 -2.88
N HIS A 251 -29.40 15.05 -3.24
CA HIS A 251 -29.95 13.90 -3.99
C HIS A 251 -29.23 13.52 -5.30
N ASP A 252 -28.49 14.45 -5.93
CA ASP A 252 -27.69 14.18 -7.13
C ASP A 252 -26.25 13.74 -6.83
N ASN A 253 -25.87 13.71 -5.55
CA ASN A 253 -24.52 13.64 -4.95
C ASN A 253 -23.53 14.69 -5.47
N MET A 254 -23.81 15.33 -6.60
CA MET A 254 -22.89 16.17 -7.34
C MET A 254 -22.76 17.56 -6.75
N LYS A 255 -23.82 18.14 -6.18
CA LYS A 255 -23.64 19.39 -5.41
C LYS A 255 -22.69 19.19 -4.22
N THR A 256 -22.69 17.99 -3.64
CA THR A 256 -21.83 17.64 -2.50
C THR A 256 -20.43 17.19 -2.93
N LEU A 257 -20.31 16.30 -3.91
CA LEU A 257 -19.04 15.68 -4.26
C LEU A 257 -18.23 16.49 -5.27
N LYS A 258 -18.88 17.25 -6.16
CA LYS A 258 -18.17 17.99 -7.22
C LYS A 258 -17.14 18.98 -6.67
N PRO A 259 -17.45 19.84 -5.68
CA PRO A 259 -16.46 20.79 -5.17
C PRO A 259 -15.23 20.09 -4.58
N LEU A 260 -15.45 18.97 -3.87
CA LEU A 260 -14.40 18.14 -3.28
C LEU A 260 -13.53 17.51 -4.37
N LEU A 261 -14.15 16.93 -5.39
CA LEU A 261 -13.46 16.27 -6.50
C LEU A 261 -12.67 17.26 -7.35
N GLU A 262 -13.22 18.45 -7.60
CA GLU A 262 -12.49 19.52 -8.26
C GLU A 262 -11.25 19.97 -7.47
N HIS A 263 -11.36 19.98 -6.15
CA HIS A 263 -10.23 20.28 -5.28
C HIS A 263 -9.17 19.17 -5.34
N VAL A 264 -9.60 17.90 -5.30
CA VAL A 264 -8.72 16.74 -5.48
C VAL A 264 -8.02 16.77 -6.84
N VAL A 265 -8.72 17.06 -7.93
CA VAL A 265 -8.11 17.20 -9.27
C VAL A 265 -7.08 18.31 -9.31
N TRP A 266 -7.42 19.49 -8.81
CA TRP A 266 -6.49 20.61 -8.75
C TRP A 266 -5.19 20.21 -8.02
N SER A 267 -5.34 19.49 -6.90
CA SER A 267 -4.24 18.99 -6.09
C SER A 267 -3.42 17.89 -6.79
N CYS A 268 -4.07 16.98 -7.52
CA CYS A 268 -3.40 16.00 -8.38
C CYS A 268 -2.57 16.67 -9.48
N ASN A 269 -3.06 17.77 -10.07
CA ASN A 269 -2.31 18.53 -11.07
C ASN A 269 -1.05 19.18 -10.46
N GLN A 270 -1.09 19.62 -9.20
CA GLN A 270 0.13 20.10 -8.51
C GLN A 270 1.13 18.95 -8.32
N ALA A 271 0.66 17.75 -7.95
CA ALA A 271 1.51 16.56 -7.81
C ALA A 271 2.16 16.14 -9.14
N PHE A 272 1.45 16.36 -10.26
CA PHE A 272 1.97 16.13 -11.61
C PHE A 272 3.13 17.06 -11.97
N GLU A 273 2.99 18.35 -11.69
CA GLU A 273 4.07 19.33 -11.93
C GLU A 273 5.29 19.12 -11.00
N GLY A 274 5.08 18.48 -9.86
CA GLY A 274 6.13 18.24 -8.87
C GLY A 274 6.52 19.49 -8.08
N ARG A 275 5.59 20.45 -7.97
CA ARG A 275 5.80 21.71 -7.24
C ARG A 275 4.61 22.01 -6.36
N TYR A 276 4.88 22.65 -5.23
CA TYR A 276 3.82 23.23 -4.41
C TYR A 276 3.14 24.38 -5.16
N PRO A 277 1.81 24.52 -5.04
CA PRO A 277 1.07 25.58 -5.70
C PRO A 277 1.55 26.95 -5.24
N CYS A 278 1.48 27.95 -6.13
CA CYS A 278 1.75 29.35 -5.77
C CYS A 278 0.50 30.10 -5.28
N VAL A 279 -0.68 29.58 -5.62
CA VAL A 279 -2.01 30.14 -5.30
C VAL A 279 -2.97 29.00 -4.93
N SER A 280 -4.07 29.29 -4.25
CA SER A 280 -5.12 28.29 -3.98
C SER A 280 -5.80 27.83 -5.29
N LYS A 281 -6.67 26.82 -5.18
CA LYS A 281 -7.54 26.36 -6.28
C LYS A 281 -8.26 27.52 -6.98
N ASP A 282 -8.75 28.48 -6.21
CA ASP A 282 -9.51 29.65 -6.70
C ASP A 282 -8.62 30.83 -7.09
N GLY A 283 -7.29 30.65 -7.10
CA GLY A 283 -6.33 31.70 -7.43
C GLY A 283 -6.01 32.68 -6.29
N ALA A 284 -6.52 32.44 -5.08
CA ALA A 284 -6.23 33.30 -3.94
C ALA A 284 -4.79 33.11 -3.44
N PRO A 285 -4.14 34.16 -2.88
CA PRO A 285 -2.82 34.01 -2.28
C PRO A 285 -2.81 33.00 -1.13
N LEU A 286 -1.81 32.11 -1.10
CA LEU A 286 -1.60 31.19 0.00
C LEU A 286 -1.22 31.93 1.29
N ARG A 287 -1.47 31.30 2.46
CA ARG A 287 -1.16 31.86 3.78
C ARG A 287 -0.34 30.87 4.63
N GLY A 288 0.30 31.37 5.68
CA GLY A 288 1.01 30.55 6.67
C GLY A 288 2.12 29.67 6.07
N LEU A 289 2.19 28.41 6.50
CA LEU A 289 3.19 27.44 6.03
C LEU A 289 3.06 27.14 4.53
N LYS A 290 1.84 27.18 3.95
CA LYS A 290 1.63 26.95 2.52
C LYS A 290 2.27 28.06 1.68
N ALA A 291 2.22 29.31 2.13
CA ALA A 291 2.90 30.43 1.47
C ALA A 291 4.43 30.29 1.47
N GLN A 292 5.01 29.75 2.53
CA GLN A 292 6.46 29.52 2.63
C GLN A 292 6.95 28.44 1.65
N LYS A 293 6.08 27.50 1.29
CA LYS A 293 6.37 26.42 0.34
C LYS A 293 6.02 26.75 -1.09
N ALA A 294 5.38 27.90 -1.36
CA ALA A 294 4.88 28.24 -2.69
C ALA A 294 5.97 28.12 -3.78
N GLY A 295 5.71 27.31 -4.81
CA GLY A 295 6.61 27.07 -5.94
C GLY A 295 7.83 26.18 -5.64
N ALA A 296 8.04 25.79 -4.37
CA ALA A 296 9.11 24.88 -3.99
C ALA A 296 8.90 23.49 -4.59
N GLU A 297 10.00 22.78 -4.79
CA GLU A 297 9.95 21.39 -5.24
C GLU A 297 9.32 20.50 -4.18
N PHE A 298 8.45 19.63 -4.67
CA PHE A 298 7.66 18.74 -3.85
C PHE A 298 8.32 17.36 -3.81
N ALA A 299 8.29 16.69 -2.66
CA ALA A 299 8.83 15.33 -2.48
C ALA A 299 10.28 15.13 -2.97
N GLY A 300 11.13 16.15 -2.83
CA GLY A 300 12.51 16.13 -3.32
C GLY A 300 12.62 16.14 -4.86
N GLY A 301 11.65 16.75 -5.54
CA GLY A 301 11.58 16.84 -7.00
C GLY A 301 10.85 15.67 -7.67
N ALA A 302 10.27 14.76 -6.89
CA ALA A 302 9.46 13.68 -7.43
C ALA A 302 8.16 14.22 -8.05
N ARG A 303 7.75 13.60 -9.16
CA ARG A 303 6.50 13.91 -9.86
C ARG A 303 5.59 12.70 -9.84
N PHE A 304 4.29 12.91 -9.81
CA PHE A 304 3.32 11.86 -9.60
C PHE A 304 2.21 11.98 -10.62
N ALA A 305 1.72 10.85 -11.10
CA ALA A 305 0.63 10.82 -12.08
C ALA A 305 -0.53 10.01 -11.53
N CYS A 306 -1.71 10.63 -11.46
CA CYS A 306 -2.94 9.91 -11.24
C CYS A 306 -3.23 9.08 -12.50
N CYS A 307 -2.88 7.80 -12.49
CA CYS A 307 -2.98 6.94 -13.67
C CYS A 307 -4.31 6.19 -13.73
N GLU A 308 -5.01 6.10 -12.60
CA GLU A 308 -6.22 5.32 -12.49
C GLU A 308 -7.22 6.01 -11.57
N TYR A 309 -8.48 5.87 -11.94
CA TYR A 309 -9.61 6.24 -11.12
C TYR A 309 -10.50 5.01 -10.97
N ARG A 310 -10.77 4.64 -9.73
CA ARG A 310 -11.46 3.41 -9.36
C ARG A 310 -12.59 3.74 -8.38
N GLY A 311 -13.61 2.90 -8.30
CA GLY A 311 -14.61 2.95 -7.25
C GLY A 311 -15.75 1.97 -7.50
N ASP A 312 -16.73 1.96 -6.60
CA ASP A 312 -17.98 1.19 -6.78
C ASP A 312 -18.93 1.89 -7.76
N TRP A 313 -19.91 1.17 -8.32
CA TRP A 313 -20.77 1.65 -9.41
C TRP A 313 -21.48 2.98 -9.09
N LYS A 314 -21.99 3.17 -7.87
CA LYS A 314 -22.64 4.43 -7.45
C LYS A 314 -21.73 5.66 -7.54
N TRP A 315 -20.42 5.46 -7.44
CA TRP A 315 -19.42 6.49 -7.65
C TRP A 315 -19.34 6.92 -9.12
N HIS A 316 -19.77 6.04 -10.03
CA HIS A 316 -19.79 6.22 -11.47
C HIS A 316 -21.19 6.50 -12.04
N GLU A 317 -22.25 6.15 -11.31
CA GLU A 317 -23.66 6.17 -11.72
C GLU A 317 -24.25 7.57 -12.04
N PRO A 318 -23.92 8.66 -11.33
CA PRO A 318 -24.46 9.99 -11.62
C PRO A 318 -24.10 10.58 -13.01
N HIS A 319 -23.35 9.85 -13.84
CA HIS A 319 -22.80 10.37 -15.10
C HIS A 319 -23.26 9.64 -16.37
N ALA A 320 -24.08 8.60 -16.24
CA ALA A 320 -24.67 7.93 -17.39
C ALA A 320 -25.78 8.77 -18.06
N GLU A 321 -26.46 9.65 -17.33
CA GLU A 321 -27.71 10.28 -17.79
C GLU A 321 -27.55 11.53 -18.69
N THR A 322 -26.38 12.17 -18.78
CA THR A 322 -26.23 13.45 -19.50
C THR A 322 -25.85 13.32 -20.99
N VAL A 323 -25.87 12.12 -21.59
CA VAL A 323 -25.43 11.91 -23.00
C VAL A 323 -26.52 11.33 -23.91
N ALA A 324 -27.78 11.30 -23.46
CA ALA A 324 -28.90 10.76 -24.24
C ALA A 324 -29.31 11.57 -25.50
N ASN A 325 -28.71 12.74 -25.76
CA ASN A 325 -29.14 13.66 -26.84
C ASN A 325 -28.17 13.82 -28.04
N SER A 326 -27.17 12.97 -28.19
CA SER A 326 -26.25 13.01 -29.36
C SER A 326 -26.22 11.66 -30.09
N ARG A 327 -26.31 11.74 -31.43
CA ARG A 327 -26.63 10.67 -32.41
C ARG A 327 -25.93 9.32 -32.16
N PHE A 328 -26.73 8.28 -32.35
CA PHE A 328 -26.60 6.91 -31.86
C PHE A 328 -25.47 6.03 -32.46
N GLU A 329 -24.80 6.46 -33.55
CA GLU A 329 -23.91 5.57 -34.32
C GLU A 329 -22.40 5.78 -34.10
N GLU A 330 -21.97 6.94 -33.55
CA GLU A 330 -20.58 7.13 -33.08
C GLU A 330 -20.38 6.62 -31.63
N VAL A 331 -21.44 6.09 -31.01
CA VAL A 331 -21.55 5.87 -29.56
C VAL A 331 -21.07 4.48 -29.12
N LEU A 332 -20.96 3.49 -30.01
CA LEU A 332 -20.68 2.10 -29.62
C LEU A 332 -19.21 1.80 -29.27
N LEU A 333 -18.25 2.61 -29.74
CA LEU A 333 -16.86 2.56 -29.27
C LEU A 333 -16.57 3.55 -28.13
N PHE A 334 -17.56 4.39 -27.80
CA PHE A 334 -17.48 5.57 -26.94
C PHE A 334 -18.46 5.47 -25.76
N MET A 335 -18.75 4.26 -25.29
CA MET A 335 -19.52 4.04 -24.05
C MET A 335 -18.69 4.54 -22.86
N ARG A 336 -18.86 5.83 -22.61
CA ARG A 336 -18.25 6.71 -21.62
C ARG A 336 -18.69 6.33 -20.22
N CYS A 337 -17.84 5.64 -19.47
CA CYS A 337 -17.69 5.93 -18.06
C CYS A 337 -17.02 7.30 -17.93
N ARG A 338 -17.79 8.38 -18.03
CA ARG A 338 -17.31 9.69 -17.61
C ARG A 338 -17.35 9.73 -16.09
N GLY A 339 -16.29 9.28 -15.42
CA GLY A 339 -16.14 9.54 -13.99
C GLY A 339 -16.22 11.04 -13.70
N PRO A 340 -16.65 11.49 -12.52
CA PRO A 340 -16.88 12.91 -12.22
C PRO A 340 -15.65 13.79 -12.51
N LEU A 341 -14.44 13.22 -12.38
CA LEU A 341 -13.18 13.89 -12.72
C LEU A 341 -13.12 14.33 -14.20
N THR A 342 -13.66 13.53 -15.12
CA THR A 342 -13.61 13.80 -16.58
C THR A 342 -14.50 14.94 -17.04
N LEU A 343 -15.39 15.42 -16.17
CA LEU A 343 -16.25 16.58 -16.41
C LEU A 343 -15.64 17.88 -15.88
N LEU A 344 -14.51 17.79 -15.17
CA LEU A 344 -13.85 18.94 -14.56
C LEU A 344 -12.97 19.65 -15.58
N LYS A 345 -13.08 20.98 -15.62
CA LYS A 345 -12.29 21.82 -16.51
C LYS A 345 -10.80 21.64 -16.18
N GLY A 346 -10.03 21.17 -17.16
CA GLY A 346 -8.58 20.92 -17.01
C GLY A 346 -8.20 19.49 -16.62
N PHE A 347 -9.16 18.57 -16.47
CA PHE A 347 -8.87 17.15 -16.34
C PHE A 347 -8.82 16.51 -17.73
N ASP A 348 -7.65 15.99 -18.11
CA ASP A 348 -7.50 15.26 -19.37
C ASP A 348 -7.90 13.78 -19.17
N ILE A 349 -8.97 13.36 -19.82
CA ILE A 349 -9.47 11.97 -19.75
C ILE A 349 -8.44 10.96 -20.26
N SER A 350 -7.51 11.38 -21.13
CA SER A 350 -6.39 10.54 -21.57
C SER A 350 -5.40 10.24 -20.45
N MET A 351 -5.58 10.81 -19.25
CA MET A 351 -4.80 10.52 -18.05
C MET A 351 -5.36 9.39 -17.18
N VAL A 352 -6.46 8.72 -17.56
CA VAL A 352 -7.07 7.66 -16.73
C VAL A 352 -7.15 6.32 -17.45
N LYS A 353 -6.59 5.29 -16.83
CA LYS A 353 -6.85 3.89 -17.16
C LYS A 353 -8.03 3.37 -16.33
N PHE A 354 -9.08 2.91 -17.01
CA PHE A 354 -10.20 2.20 -16.37
C PHE A 354 -9.76 0.80 -15.95
N CYS A 355 -10.15 0.34 -14.76
CA CYS A 355 -9.76 -0.99 -14.31
C CYS A 355 -10.52 -2.09 -15.09
N SER A 356 -9.94 -3.28 -15.22
CA SER A 356 -10.55 -4.40 -15.94
C SER A 356 -11.86 -4.89 -15.31
N MET A 357 -12.03 -4.75 -13.98
CA MET A 357 -13.33 -4.96 -13.34
C MET A 357 -14.38 -3.94 -13.77
N HIS A 358 -14.01 -2.68 -14.05
CA HIS A 358 -14.92 -1.70 -14.65
C HIS A 358 -15.29 -2.14 -16.07
N VAL A 359 -14.34 -2.56 -16.90
CA VAL A 359 -14.64 -3.04 -18.26
C VAL A 359 -15.60 -4.25 -18.24
N CYS A 360 -15.42 -5.17 -17.28
CA CYS A 360 -16.29 -6.32 -17.10
C CYS A 360 -17.69 -5.95 -16.55
N ASN A 361 -17.77 -5.09 -15.53
CA ASN A 361 -19.04 -4.69 -14.91
C ASN A 361 -19.82 -3.67 -15.75
N LEU A 362 -19.15 -2.90 -16.61
CA LEU A 362 -19.77 -1.98 -17.59
C LEU A 362 -20.33 -2.72 -18.81
N GLY A 363 -20.17 -4.04 -18.91
CA GLY A 363 -20.59 -4.82 -20.08
C GLY A 363 -19.83 -4.48 -21.36
N LEU A 364 -18.71 -3.76 -21.27
CA LEU A 364 -17.93 -3.27 -22.42
C LEU A 364 -17.14 -4.38 -23.11
N VAL A 365 -16.78 -5.42 -22.35
CA VAL A 365 -16.34 -6.72 -22.88
C VAL A 365 -16.98 -7.80 -22.04
N HIS A 366 -18.02 -8.46 -22.55
CA HIS A 366 -18.52 -9.71 -21.98
C HIS A 366 -17.47 -10.80 -22.19
N THR A 367 -16.47 -10.85 -21.33
CA THR A 367 -15.80 -12.10 -21.01
C THR A 367 -15.96 -12.27 -19.50
N ALA A 368 -17.00 -13.00 -19.11
CA ALA A 368 -17.10 -13.51 -17.76
C ALA A 368 -15.79 -14.23 -17.43
N SER A 369 -15.16 -13.92 -16.30
CA SER A 369 -14.02 -14.71 -15.84
C SER A 369 -14.46 -16.17 -15.76
N GLY A 370 -13.62 -17.10 -16.21
CA GLY A 370 -13.98 -18.53 -16.22
C GLY A 370 -14.45 -19.04 -14.84
N GLY A 371 -13.96 -18.44 -13.76
CA GLY A 371 -14.43 -18.70 -12.39
C GLY A 371 -15.87 -18.25 -12.12
N ALA A 372 -16.30 -17.10 -12.66
CA ALA A 372 -17.68 -16.63 -12.56
C ALA A 372 -18.63 -17.52 -13.38
N LEU A 373 -18.23 -17.93 -14.59
CA LEU A 373 -19.01 -18.90 -15.39
C LEU A 373 -19.12 -20.28 -14.73
N THR A 374 -18.06 -20.74 -14.06
CA THR A 374 -18.06 -22.04 -13.35
C THR A 374 -18.92 -22.00 -12.09
N ALA A 375 -18.89 -20.88 -11.35
CA ALA A 375 -19.77 -20.67 -10.19
C ALA A 375 -21.24 -20.51 -10.63
N PHE A 376 -21.48 -19.83 -11.75
CA PHE A 376 -22.81 -19.61 -12.31
C PHE A 376 -23.41 -20.88 -12.95
N SER A 377 -22.60 -21.71 -13.62
CA SER A 377 -23.04 -22.98 -14.22
C SER A 377 -23.39 -24.03 -13.17
N ARG A 378 -22.63 -24.09 -12.06
CA ARG A 378 -22.94 -24.93 -10.90
C ARG A 378 -24.23 -24.55 -10.19
N TRP A 379 -24.65 -23.29 -10.29
CA TRP A 379 -25.87 -22.80 -9.65
C TRP A 379 -27.14 -23.10 -10.47
N PHE A 380 -27.01 -23.34 -11.78
CA PHE A 380 -28.13 -23.43 -12.72
C PHE A 380 -28.26 -24.76 -13.48
N SER A 381 -27.53 -25.81 -13.06
CA SER A 381 -27.64 -27.16 -13.62
C SER A 381 -29.05 -27.73 -13.38
N GLY A 382 -29.96 -27.42 -14.30
CA GLY A 382 -31.37 -27.83 -14.29
C GLY A 382 -32.33 -26.91 -15.05
N ASN A 383 -31.93 -25.69 -15.46
CA ASN A 383 -32.84 -24.75 -16.12
C ASN A 383 -32.54 -24.57 -17.62
N GLU A 384 -33.35 -25.19 -18.48
CA GLU A 384 -33.26 -25.13 -19.95
C GLU A 384 -33.47 -23.73 -20.55
N ALA A 385 -34.14 -22.81 -19.84
CA ALA A 385 -34.30 -21.43 -20.30
C ALA A 385 -32.98 -20.62 -20.19
N ALA A 386 -32.15 -20.94 -19.20
CA ALA A 386 -30.84 -20.30 -19.01
C ALA A 386 -29.80 -20.79 -20.06
N LYS A 387 -29.90 -22.05 -20.50
CA LYS A 387 -29.08 -22.58 -21.61
C LYS A 387 -29.33 -21.82 -22.93
N ARG A 388 -30.57 -21.41 -23.20
CA ARG A 388 -30.90 -20.57 -24.37
C ARG A 388 -30.30 -19.17 -24.30
N TYR A 389 -30.16 -18.60 -23.09
CA TYR A 389 -29.50 -17.31 -22.91
C TYR A 389 -27.98 -17.35 -23.16
N LEU A 390 -27.34 -18.50 -22.92
CA LEU A 390 -25.91 -18.74 -23.23
C LEU A 390 -25.64 -18.99 -24.73
N GLN A 391 -26.67 -19.23 -25.55
CA GLN A 391 -26.54 -19.38 -27.02
C GLN A 391 -26.59 -18.04 -27.77
N LEU A 392 -27.10 -16.97 -27.14
CA LEU A 392 -27.18 -15.62 -27.71
C LEU A 392 -25.81 -14.96 -28.00
N PRO A 393 -24.78 -15.09 -27.14
CA PRO A 393 -23.44 -14.55 -27.40
C PRO A 393 -22.78 -15.15 -28.66
N TRP A 394 -23.02 -16.44 -28.92
CA TRP A 394 -22.51 -17.13 -30.10
C TRP A 394 -23.19 -16.67 -31.40
N HIS A 395 -24.49 -16.40 -31.33
CA HIS A 395 -25.23 -15.87 -32.48
C HIS A 395 -24.79 -14.44 -32.82
N TYR A 396 -24.47 -13.64 -31.79
CA TYR A 396 -23.96 -12.27 -31.93
C TYR A 396 -22.57 -12.22 -32.56
N HIS A 397 -21.66 -13.12 -32.15
CA HIS A 397 -20.32 -13.22 -32.75
C HIS A 397 -20.36 -13.64 -34.22
N ARG A 398 -21.28 -14.52 -34.61
CA ARG A 398 -21.47 -14.95 -36.00
C ARG A 398 -21.96 -13.80 -36.89
N CYS A 399 -22.93 -13.03 -36.40
CA CYS A 399 -23.44 -11.84 -37.10
C CYS A 399 -22.40 -10.73 -37.20
N TYR A 400 -21.54 -10.55 -36.20
CA TYR A 400 -20.44 -9.58 -36.22
C TYR A 400 -19.34 -9.98 -37.21
N ALA A 401 -18.92 -11.26 -37.23
CA ALA A 401 -17.91 -11.78 -38.14
C ALA A 401 -18.35 -11.74 -39.62
N ALA A 402 -19.62 -12.04 -39.90
CA ALA A 402 -20.20 -11.92 -41.24
C ALA A 402 -20.22 -10.46 -41.76
N ARG A 403 -20.36 -9.49 -40.84
CA ARG A 403 -20.52 -8.07 -41.19
C ARG A 403 -19.21 -7.32 -41.42
N ILE A 404 -18.10 -7.80 -40.84
CA ILE A 404 -16.75 -7.25 -41.08
C ILE A 404 -15.95 -8.04 -42.13
N GLY A 405 -16.59 -8.98 -42.84
CA GLY A 405 -15.96 -9.78 -43.90
C GLY A 405 -14.95 -10.83 -43.38
N ALA A 406 -14.94 -11.13 -42.08
CA ALA A 406 -14.02 -12.08 -41.44
C ALA A 406 -14.51 -13.55 -41.49
N GLU A 407 -15.63 -13.81 -42.15
CA GLU A 407 -16.26 -15.14 -42.25
C GLU A 407 -15.32 -16.26 -42.77
N PRO A 408 -14.46 -16.05 -43.78
CA PRO A 408 -13.60 -17.13 -44.30
C PRO A 408 -12.50 -17.56 -43.31
N GLN A 409 -11.99 -16.67 -42.47
CA GLN A 409 -10.94 -16.99 -41.49
C GLN A 409 -11.48 -17.72 -40.26
N MET A 410 -12.71 -17.38 -39.82
CA MET A 410 -13.38 -18.07 -38.71
C MET A 410 -13.97 -19.42 -39.13
N ALA A 411 -14.36 -19.61 -40.39
CA ALA A 411 -14.79 -20.91 -40.92
C ALA A 411 -13.65 -21.95 -40.93
N HIS A 412 -12.40 -21.51 -41.07
CA HIS A 412 -11.23 -22.39 -41.01
C HIS A 412 -10.88 -22.82 -39.57
N LEU A 413 -11.16 -21.96 -38.57
CA LEU A 413 -11.03 -22.30 -37.16
C LEU A 413 -12.20 -23.17 -36.66
N ALA A 414 -13.42 -22.92 -37.13
CA ALA A 414 -14.61 -23.71 -36.78
C ALA A 414 -14.58 -25.14 -37.34
N LYS A 415 -13.88 -25.38 -38.46
CA LYS A 415 -13.65 -26.75 -39.00
C LYS A 415 -12.63 -27.57 -38.21
N ASN A 416 -11.81 -26.92 -37.38
CA ASN A 416 -10.80 -27.59 -36.54
C ASN A 416 -11.26 -27.77 -35.09
N SER A 417 -12.46 -27.31 -34.75
CA SER A 417 -13.07 -27.45 -33.43
C SER A 417 -14.41 -28.16 -33.55
N ASP A 418 -14.40 -29.42 -34.01
CA ASP A 418 -15.55 -30.28 -33.82
C ASP A 418 -15.71 -30.52 -32.30
N ASN A 419 -16.88 -30.14 -31.80
CA ASN A 419 -17.34 -30.12 -30.41
C ASN A 419 -17.30 -31.47 -29.66
N GLN A 420 -16.73 -32.52 -30.24
CA GLN A 420 -16.73 -33.85 -29.63
C GLN A 420 -15.66 -33.98 -28.54
N VAL A 421 -14.46 -33.44 -28.73
CA VAL A 421 -13.34 -33.63 -27.78
C VAL A 421 -13.59 -32.93 -26.43
N PHE A 422 -14.24 -31.76 -26.44
CA PHE A 422 -14.50 -31.01 -25.21
C PHE A 422 -15.67 -31.58 -24.40
N LEU A 423 -16.67 -32.17 -25.07
CA LEU A 423 -17.79 -32.85 -24.41
C LEU A 423 -17.40 -34.26 -23.93
N GLU A 424 -16.57 -34.99 -24.68
CA GLU A 424 -16.03 -36.29 -24.27
C GLU A 424 -15.06 -36.17 -23.08
N MET A 425 -14.23 -35.11 -23.01
CA MET A 425 -13.39 -34.82 -21.84
C MET A 425 -14.20 -34.53 -20.57
N MET A 426 -15.35 -33.85 -20.69
CA MET A 426 -16.20 -33.57 -19.53
C MET A 426 -17.01 -34.78 -19.08
N ASP A 427 -17.40 -35.69 -19.98
CA ASP A 427 -18.07 -36.94 -19.64
C ASP A 427 -17.10 -37.99 -19.04
N GLU A 428 -15.82 -38.03 -19.45
CA GLU A 428 -14.80 -38.87 -18.82
C GLU A 428 -14.48 -38.44 -17.36
N GLU A 429 -14.40 -37.14 -17.08
CA GLU A 429 -14.18 -36.64 -15.71
C GLU A 429 -15.40 -36.85 -14.80
N MET A 430 -16.61 -36.87 -15.37
CA MET A 430 -17.86 -37.00 -14.60
C MET A 430 -18.33 -38.45 -14.39
N SER A 431 -17.81 -39.41 -15.18
CA SER A 431 -18.14 -40.85 -15.06
C SER A 431 -17.12 -41.67 -14.26
N GLY A 432 -15.92 -41.12 -13.99
CA GLY A 432 -14.86 -41.75 -13.20
C GLY A 432 -15.05 -41.67 -11.69
N GLY A 433 -16.04 -42.37 -11.14
CA GLY A 433 -16.20 -42.54 -9.70
C GLY A 433 -15.29 -43.62 -9.09
N ARG A 434 -14.68 -43.28 -7.93
CA ARG A 434 -14.01 -44.12 -6.91
C ARG A 434 -12.67 -44.76 -7.27
N ILE A 435 -11.60 -44.29 -6.62
CA ILE A 435 -10.95 -44.98 -5.48
C ILE A 435 -10.62 -43.92 -4.42
#